data_AF-A0AAJ4E4E5-F1
#
_entry.id   AF-A0AAJ4E4E5-F1
#
_cell.length_a   1.000
_cell.length_b   1.000
_cell.length_c   1.000
_cell.angle_alpha   90.00
_cell.angle_beta   90.00
_cell.angle_gamma   90.00
#
_symmetry.space_group_name_H-M   'P 1'
#
loop_
_entity.id
_entity.type
_entity.pdbx_description
1 polymer ?
#
loop_
_entity_poly.entity_id
_entity_poly.type
_entity_poly.pdbx_seq_one_letter_code
_entity_poly.pdbx_strand_id
1 'polypeptide(L)'
;MVLRFHGLLTQPDSHAEGSSERSCTEKELVRIYLQSLPSALRAQESYALMTDYALATRAQPAQARWDQSVLEKFLLWSFIVRTKPLADLNNSDVQDFLSFCNTPPESWVSKSNDRFVKEFGLLKANPKWRPFHSPLCEHGVRGLLTDFLVLTLKPSVLLFVLLVDPKLLM
;
A
#
# COMPACT_ATOMS: atom_id res chain seq x y z
N MET A 1 2.18 -5.15 20.16
CA MET A 1 1.60 -3.99 19.45
C MET A 1 0.30 -4.46 18.81
N VAL A 2 -0.83 -3.78 19.04
CA VAL A 2 -2.11 -4.17 18.44
C VAL A 2 -2.05 -3.91 16.93
N LEU A 3 -2.38 -4.91 16.09
CA LEU A 3 -2.47 -4.74 14.64
C LEU A 3 -3.60 -3.74 14.33
N ARG A 4 -3.27 -2.57 13.79
CA ARG A 4 -4.24 -1.54 13.41
C ARG A 4 -4.23 -1.38 11.91
N PHE A 5 -5.19 -2.01 11.23
CA PHE A 5 -5.39 -1.83 9.80
C PHE A 5 -6.27 -0.61 9.54
N HIS A 6 -5.94 0.13 8.48
CA HIS A 6 -6.74 1.21 7.96
C HIS A 6 -6.60 1.20 6.44
N GLY A 7 -7.72 1.30 5.71
CA GLY A 7 -7.66 1.44 4.25
C GLY A 7 -7.01 2.77 3.89
N LEU A 8 -6.05 2.75 2.98
CA LEU A 8 -5.34 3.92 2.45
C LEU A 8 -5.92 4.34 1.10
N LEU A 9 -6.51 3.43 0.33
CA LEU A 9 -7.24 3.77 -0.90
C LEU A 9 -8.63 4.34 -0.59
N THR A 10 -8.96 5.45 -1.25
CA THR A 10 -10.28 6.09 -1.22
C THR A 10 -11.06 5.76 -2.47
N GLN A 11 -12.39 5.69 -2.41
CA GLN A 11 -13.18 5.51 -3.62
C GLN A 11 -13.10 6.77 -4.50
N PRO A 12 -12.91 6.64 -5.83
CA PRO A 12 -13.00 7.78 -6.73
C PRO A 12 -14.41 8.35 -6.73
N ASP A 13 -14.53 9.66 -6.97
CA ASP A 13 -15.81 10.37 -7.00
C ASP A 13 -16.74 9.68 -8.03
N SER A 14 -17.78 9.01 -7.55
CA SER A 14 -18.86 8.52 -8.40
C SER A 14 -19.80 9.68 -8.76
N HIS A 15 -20.49 9.63 -9.90
CA HIS A 15 -21.43 10.69 -10.31
C HIS A 15 -22.70 10.81 -9.44
N ALA A 16 -22.77 10.11 -8.30
CA ALA A 16 -23.91 10.15 -7.38
C ALA A 16 -23.80 11.32 -6.38
N GLU A 17 -24.93 11.96 -6.05
CA GLU A 17 -25.00 12.98 -5.00
C GLU A 17 -24.48 12.42 -3.66
N GLY A 18 -23.53 13.12 -3.03
CA GLY A 18 -22.86 12.71 -1.79
C GLY A 18 -21.52 11.98 -1.95
N SER A 19 -21.06 11.70 -3.18
CA SER A 19 -19.77 11.04 -3.44
C SER A 19 -18.56 11.89 -3.03
N SER A 20 -18.59 13.19 -3.30
CA SER A 20 -17.53 14.14 -2.97
C SER A 20 -17.33 14.29 -1.45
N GLU A 21 -18.43 14.37 -0.69
CA GLU A 21 -18.38 14.44 0.78
C GLU A 21 -17.82 13.16 1.38
N ARG A 22 -18.20 11.99 0.84
CA ARG A 22 -17.64 10.70 1.22
C ARG A 22 -16.15 10.64 0.93
N SER A 23 -15.73 10.98 -0.29
CA SER A 23 -14.33 11.02 -0.74
C SER A 23 -13.49 11.94 0.16
N CYS A 24 -13.99 13.12 0.52
CA CYS A 24 -13.35 14.03 1.47
C CYS A 24 -13.21 13.39 2.86
N THR A 25 -14.25 12.75 3.35
CA THR A 25 -14.25 12.07 4.67
C THR A 25 -13.27 10.89 4.70
N GLU A 26 -13.23 10.08 3.65
CA GLU A 26 -12.27 8.97 3.53
C GLU A 26 -10.83 9.47 3.55
N LYS A 27 -10.52 10.54 2.81
CA LYS A 27 -9.20 11.19 2.81
C LYS A 27 -8.82 11.71 4.20
N GLU A 28 -9.75 12.30 4.93
CA GLU A 28 -9.50 12.78 6.28
C GLU A 28 -9.24 11.64 7.26
N LEU A 29 -9.98 10.52 7.16
CA LEU A 29 -9.72 9.32 7.97
C LEU A 29 -8.32 8.76 7.71
N VAL A 30 -7.88 8.71 6.44
CA VAL A 30 -6.51 8.29 6.09
C VAL A 30 -5.48 9.24 6.71
N ARG A 31 -5.70 10.56 6.62
CA ARG A 31 -4.81 11.57 7.20
C ARG A 31 -4.67 11.39 8.71
N ILE A 32 -5.78 11.22 9.43
CA ILE A 32 -5.81 10.98 10.88
C ILE A 32 -5.06 9.69 11.22
N TYR A 33 -5.28 8.61 10.47
CA TYR A 33 -4.57 7.34 10.68
C TYR A 33 -3.05 7.52 10.55
N LEU A 34 -2.58 8.13 9.46
CA LEU A 34 -1.15 8.34 9.23
C LEU A 34 -0.51 9.21 10.33
N GLN A 35 -1.23 10.21 10.84
CA GLN A 35 -0.77 11.06 11.95
C GLN A 35 -0.76 10.35 13.31
N SER A 36 -1.58 9.31 13.48
CA SER A 36 -1.62 8.53 14.71
C SER A 36 -0.45 7.54 14.86
N LEU A 37 0.28 7.28 13.77
CA LEU A 37 1.43 6.39 13.75
C LEU A 37 2.67 7.05 14.37
N PRO A 38 3.61 6.28 14.95
CA PRO A 38 4.87 6.82 15.46
C PRO A 38 5.60 7.67 14.42
N SER A 39 6.10 8.84 14.83
CA SER A 39 6.80 9.79 13.94
C SER A 39 8.01 9.18 13.22
N ALA A 40 8.69 8.22 13.86
CA ALA A 40 9.80 7.47 13.28
C ALA A 40 9.43 6.71 11.99
N LEU A 41 8.14 6.38 11.79
CA LEU A 41 7.67 5.71 10.58
C LEU A 41 7.54 6.64 9.37
N ARG A 42 7.66 7.97 9.55
CA ARG A 42 7.52 8.98 8.48
C ARG A 42 6.34 8.64 7.55
N ALA A 43 5.20 8.27 8.15
CA ALA A 43 4.12 7.61 7.43
C ALA A 43 3.52 8.47 6.33
N GLN A 44 3.43 9.79 6.56
CA GLN A 44 2.96 10.75 5.56
C GLN A 44 3.89 10.84 4.35
N GLU A 45 5.21 10.80 4.55
CA GLU A 45 6.19 10.80 3.46
C GLU A 45 6.08 9.50 2.65
N SER A 46 6.02 8.35 3.33
CA SER A 46 5.85 7.05 2.68
C SER A 46 4.54 6.97 1.89
N TYR A 47 3.46 7.56 2.40
CA TYR A 47 2.19 7.67 1.69
C TYR A 47 2.27 8.60 0.48
N ALA A 48 2.99 9.72 0.58
CA ALA A 48 3.19 10.65 -0.52
C ALA A 48 3.91 9.97 -1.71
N LEU A 49 4.91 9.14 -1.45
CA LEU A 49 5.59 8.37 -2.51
C LEU A 49 4.62 7.47 -3.29
N MET A 50 3.67 6.81 -2.62
CA MET A 50 2.64 6.00 -3.27
C MET A 50 1.71 6.86 -4.14
N THR A 51 1.28 8.02 -3.64
CA THR A 51 0.39 8.92 -4.40
C THR A 51 1.10 9.54 -5.59
N ASP A 52 2.37 9.92 -5.45
CA ASP A 52 3.18 10.49 -6.51
C ASP A 52 3.43 9.47 -7.62
N TYR A 53 3.74 8.21 -7.26
CA TYR A 53 3.83 7.12 -8.23
C TYR A 53 2.52 6.93 -9.00
N ALA A 54 1.39 6.86 -8.30
CA ALA A 54 0.09 6.67 -8.93
C ALA A 54 -0.27 7.83 -9.89
N LEU A 55 0.15 9.06 -9.59
CA LEU A 55 -0.01 10.21 -10.48
C LEU A 55 0.91 10.11 -11.71
N ALA A 56 2.15 9.66 -11.53
CA ALA A 56 3.11 9.47 -12.62
C ALA A 56 2.69 8.36 -13.59
N THR A 57 2.05 7.29 -13.09
CA THR A 57 1.64 6.11 -13.89
C THR A 57 0.17 6.08 -14.31
N ARG A 58 -0.57 7.18 -14.06
CA ARG A 58 -2.03 7.29 -14.30
C ARG A 58 -2.51 6.92 -15.72
N ALA A 59 -1.60 6.94 -16.71
CA ALA A 59 -1.92 6.64 -18.11
C ALA A 59 -2.24 5.14 -18.38
N GLN A 60 -2.01 4.24 -17.41
CA GLN A 60 -2.27 2.79 -17.53
C GLN A 60 -3.41 2.31 -16.60
N PRO A 61 -4.67 2.69 -16.88
CA PRO A 61 -5.78 2.56 -15.93
C PRO A 61 -6.16 1.11 -15.56
N ALA A 62 -5.90 0.13 -16.44
CA ALA A 62 -6.20 -1.27 -16.16
C ALA A 62 -5.30 -1.85 -15.05
N GLN A 63 -4.04 -1.40 -14.99
CA GLN A 63 -3.04 -1.88 -14.03
C GLN A 63 -3.00 -1.02 -12.76
N ALA A 64 -3.36 0.25 -12.87
CA ALA A 64 -3.36 1.22 -11.76
C ALA A 64 -4.12 0.77 -10.50
N ARG A 65 -5.26 0.08 -10.64
CA ARG A 65 -6.02 -0.42 -9.47
C ARG A 65 -5.28 -1.55 -8.74
N TRP A 66 -4.65 -2.44 -9.50
CA TRP A 66 -3.86 -3.53 -8.93
C TRP A 66 -2.58 -2.97 -8.30
N ASP A 67 -1.91 -2.03 -8.97
CA ASP A 67 -0.71 -1.38 -8.45
C ASP A 67 -0.97 -0.69 -7.11
N GLN A 68 -2.02 0.14 -7.03
CA GLN A 68 -2.44 0.79 -5.79
C GLN A 68 -2.76 -0.20 -4.68
N SER A 69 -3.40 -1.33 -5.01
CA SER A 69 -3.71 -2.40 -4.06
C SER A 69 -2.46 -3.07 -3.50
N VAL A 70 -1.43 -3.24 -4.33
CA VAL A 70 -0.14 -3.81 -3.92
C VAL A 70 0.68 -2.81 -3.10
N LEU A 71 0.79 -1.56 -3.56
CA LEU A 71 1.50 -0.51 -2.83
C LEU A 71 0.88 -0.26 -1.47
N GLU A 72 -0.44 -0.25 -1.35
CA GLU A 72 -1.10 -0.16 -0.05
C GLU A 72 -0.69 -1.31 0.89
N LYS A 73 -0.64 -2.55 0.40
CA LYS A 73 -0.19 -3.70 1.20
C LYS A 73 1.25 -3.49 1.65
N PHE A 74 2.10 -2.95 0.76
CA PHE A 74 3.50 -2.68 1.05
C PHE A 74 3.67 -1.61 2.14
N LEU A 75 2.95 -0.49 2.06
CA LEU A 75 2.95 0.56 3.08
C LEU A 75 2.44 0.03 4.43
N LEU A 76 1.32 -0.68 4.44
CA LEU A 76 0.79 -1.24 5.68
C LEU A 76 1.79 -2.24 6.28
N TRP A 77 2.39 -3.09 5.46
CA TRP A 77 3.37 -4.08 5.92
C TRP A 77 4.62 -3.42 6.47
N SER A 78 5.12 -2.36 5.82
CA SER A 78 6.30 -1.64 6.29
C SER A 78 6.04 -0.99 7.66
N PHE A 79 4.85 -0.44 7.89
CA PHE A 79 4.49 0.18 9.16
C PHE A 79 4.23 -0.83 10.29
N ILE A 80 3.50 -1.91 9.98
CA ILE A 80 2.97 -2.83 11.00
C ILE A 80 3.95 -3.99 11.29
N VAL A 81 4.61 -4.51 10.26
CA VAL A 81 5.49 -5.69 10.37
C VAL A 81 6.95 -5.27 10.48
N ARG A 82 7.44 -4.40 9.58
CA ARG A 82 8.84 -3.96 9.60
C ARG A 82 9.11 -2.78 10.50
N THR A 83 8.09 -2.01 10.85
CA THR A 83 8.23 -0.78 11.63
C THR A 83 9.26 0.18 11.04
N LYS A 84 9.27 0.33 9.71
CA LYS A 84 10.19 1.20 8.96
C LYS A 84 9.44 2.09 7.95
N PRO A 85 9.91 3.32 7.72
CA PRO A 85 9.49 4.09 6.54
C PRO A 85 9.99 3.42 5.26
N LEU A 86 9.33 3.67 4.12
CA LEU A 86 9.74 3.09 2.84
C LEU A 86 11.16 3.47 2.43
N ALA A 87 11.59 4.69 2.75
CA ALA A 87 12.92 5.20 2.44
C ALA A 87 14.06 4.43 3.14
N ASP A 88 13.75 3.68 4.21
CA ASP A 88 14.73 2.96 5.01
C ASP A 88 14.65 1.43 4.79
N LEU A 89 13.80 0.98 3.86
CA LEU A 89 13.72 -0.43 3.47
C LEU A 89 14.92 -0.83 2.61
N ASN A 90 15.42 -2.03 2.85
CA ASN A 90 16.51 -2.62 2.07
C ASN A 90 16.03 -3.82 1.23
N ASN A 91 16.94 -4.45 0.50
CA ASN A 91 16.60 -5.60 -0.35
C ASN A 91 15.99 -6.78 0.44
N SER A 92 16.53 -7.08 1.62
CA SER A 92 15.98 -8.14 2.48
C SER A 92 14.54 -7.83 2.89
N ASP A 93 14.24 -6.56 3.22
CA ASP A 93 12.87 -6.16 3.53
C ASP A 93 11.94 -6.37 2.31
N VAL A 94 12.40 -6.07 1.09
CA VAL A 94 11.61 -6.31 -0.13
C VAL A 94 11.38 -7.81 -0.36
N GLN A 95 12.39 -8.65 -0.20
CA GLN A 95 12.23 -10.11 -0.33
C GLN A 95 11.26 -10.67 0.72
N ASP A 96 11.34 -10.16 1.95
CA ASP A 96 10.42 -10.56 2.99
C ASP A 96 8.97 -10.14 2.69
N PHE A 97 8.76 -8.96 2.10
CA PHE A 97 7.44 -8.54 1.67
C PHE A 97 6.90 -9.40 0.51
N LEU A 98 7.76 -9.81 -0.42
CA LEU A 98 7.39 -10.74 -1.50
C LEU A 98 6.96 -12.10 -0.95
N SER A 99 7.71 -12.64 0.01
CA SER A 99 7.33 -13.86 0.74
C SER A 99 6.00 -13.68 1.48
N PHE A 100 5.82 -12.53 2.14
CA PHE A 100 4.59 -12.19 2.84
C PHE A 100 3.38 -12.11 1.90
N CYS A 101 3.55 -11.60 0.68
CA CYS A 101 2.50 -11.56 -0.33
C CYS A 101 2.07 -12.95 -0.80
N ASN A 102 3.01 -13.89 -0.87
CA ASN A 102 2.76 -15.27 -1.29
C ASN A 102 2.10 -16.10 -0.17
N THR A 103 2.45 -15.83 1.09
CA THR A 103 1.85 -16.52 2.25
C THR A 103 1.46 -15.52 3.34
N PRO A 104 0.40 -14.71 3.11
CA PRO A 104 -0.03 -13.74 4.10
C PRO A 104 -0.59 -14.45 5.33
N PRO A 105 -0.27 -13.99 6.55
CA PRO A 105 -0.84 -14.55 7.77
C PRO A 105 -2.35 -14.31 7.82
N GLU A 106 -3.11 -15.22 8.46
CA GLU A 106 -4.57 -15.13 8.55
C GLU A 106 -5.07 -13.79 9.10
N SER A 107 -4.29 -13.15 9.99
CA SER A 107 -4.62 -11.85 10.56
C SER A 107 -4.63 -10.69 9.54
N TRP A 108 -4.07 -10.90 8.35
CA TRP A 108 -4.04 -9.98 7.20
C TRP A 108 -5.04 -10.34 6.09
N VAL A 109 -5.82 -11.41 6.28
CA VAL A 109 -6.79 -11.91 5.29
C VAL A 109 -8.21 -11.65 5.77
N SER A 110 -9.07 -11.14 4.90
CA SER A 110 -10.50 -10.95 5.17
C SER A 110 -11.33 -11.18 3.92
N LYS A 111 -12.61 -11.52 4.10
CA LYS A 111 -13.59 -11.56 3.00
C LYS A 111 -14.25 -10.19 2.74
N SER A 112 -14.03 -9.21 3.62
CA SER A 112 -14.64 -7.89 3.51
C SER A 112 -13.80 -6.96 2.64
N ASN A 113 -14.37 -6.49 1.53
CA ASN A 113 -13.73 -5.53 0.63
C ASN A 113 -13.93 -4.07 1.08
N ASP A 114 -14.87 -3.83 2.00
CA ASP A 114 -15.26 -2.49 2.44
C ASP A 114 -14.20 -1.91 3.38
N ARG A 115 -13.43 -0.96 2.89
CA ARG A 115 -12.40 -0.24 3.67
C ARG A 115 -13.01 0.65 4.74
N PHE A 116 -14.16 1.22 4.41
CA PHE A 116 -14.92 2.14 5.24
C PHE A 116 -16.36 1.67 5.33
N VAL A 117 -16.95 1.81 6.51
CA VAL A 117 -18.34 1.45 6.79
C VAL A 117 -19.03 2.63 7.46
N LYS A 118 -20.34 2.75 7.25
CA LYS A 118 -21.17 3.75 7.91
C LYS A 118 -21.77 3.13 9.16
N GLU A 119 -21.48 3.69 10.32
CA GLU A 119 -21.98 3.23 11.61
C GLU A 119 -22.61 4.42 12.32
N PHE A 120 -23.90 4.32 12.69
CA PHE A 120 -24.69 5.41 13.28
C PHE A 120 -24.63 6.72 12.48
N GLY A 121 -24.65 6.62 11.14
CA GLY A 121 -24.61 7.80 10.27
C GLY A 121 -23.21 8.35 9.99
N LEU A 122 -22.17 7.88 10.70
CA LEU A 122 -20.79 8.35 10.54
C LEU A 122 -19.94 7.35 9.77
N LEU A 123 -19.12 7.85 8.84
CA LEU A 123 -18.16 7.02 8.13
C LEU A 123 -16.96 6.73 9.02
N LYS A 124 -16.56 5.46 9.10
CA LYS A 124 -15.42 4.99 9.89
C LYS A 124 -14.62 3.95 9.12
N ALA A 125 -13.35 3.76 9.49
CA ALA A 125 -12.57 2.62 9.04
C ALA A 125 -13.24 1.31 9.47
N ASN A 126 -13.29 0.33 8.58
CA ASN A 126 -13.88 -0.96 8.88
C ASN A 126 -12.93 -1.83 9.72
N PRO A 127 -13.28 -2.17 10.98
CA PRO A 127 -12.41 -2.98 11.85
C PRO A 127 -12.22 -4.42 11.35
N LYS A 128 -13.11 -4.91 10.46
CA LYS A 128 -13.05 -6.24 9.84
C LYS A 128 -12.29 -6.26 8.51
N TRP A 129 -11.95 -5.09 7.96
CA TRP A 129 -11.20 -5.02 6.71
C TRP A 129 -9.77 -5.48 6.91
N ARG A 130 -9.23 -6.18 5.92
CA ARG A 130 -7.83 -6.56 5.85
C ARG A 130 -7.29 -6.41 4.43
N PRO A 131 -5.97 -6.23 4.24
CA PRO A 131 -5.42 -5.91 2.92
C PRO A 131 -5.47 -7.06 1.91
N PHE A 132 -5.54 -8.31 2.36
CA PHE A 132 -5.53 -9.50 1.49
C PHE A 132 -6.89 -10.20 1.48
N HIS A 133 -7.29 -10.66 0.30
CA HIS A 133 -8.38 -11.63 0.09
C HIS A 133 -7.83 -13.01 -0.25
N SER A 134 -6.71 -13.02 -0.98
CA SER A 134 -5.95 -14.18 -1.39
C SER A 134 -4.46 -13.80 -1.44
N PRO A 135 -3.55 -14.79 -1.45
CA PRO A 135 -2.17 -14.59 -1.85
C PRO A 135 -2.03 -13.88 -3.20
N LEU A 136 -0.90 -13.20 -3.39
CA LEU A 136 -0.51 -12.59 -4.66
C LEU A 136 0.59 -13.41 -5.34
N CYS A 137 0.58 -13.42 -6.68
CA CYS A 137 1.67 -13.98 -7.46
C CYS A 137 2.92 -13.09 -7.34
N GLU A 138 4.04 -13.66 -6.91
CA GLU A 138 5.28 -12.94 -6.62
C GLU A 138 5.82 -12.15 -7.81
N HIS A 139 5.81 -12.74 -9.01
CA HIS A 139 6.45 -12.16 -10.18
C HIS A 139 5.86 -10.79 -10.55
N GLY A 140 4.52 -10.66 -10.51
CA GLY A 140 3.86 -9.39 -10.75
C GLY A 140 4.26 -8.34 -9.71
N VAL A 141 4.20 -8.71 -8.43
CA VAL A 141 4.55 -7.79 -7.32
C VAL A 141 6.00 -7.31 -7.42
N ARG A 142 6.94 -8.18 -7.77
CA ARG A 142 8.36 -7.83 -7.93
C ARG A 142 8.57 -6.77 -9.02
N GLY A 143 7.94 -6.92 -10.18
CA GLY A 143 8.03 -5.94 -11.26
C GLY A 143 7.56 -4.56 -10.81
N LEU A 144 6.37 -4.51 -10.21
CA LEU A 144 5.81 -3.26 -9.69
C LEU A 144 6.70 -2.60 -8.63
N LEU A 145 7.20 -3.36 -7.66
CA LEU A 145 8.07 -2.78 -6.63
C LEU A 145 9.37 -2.26 -7.22
N THR A 146 9.90 -2.92 -8.25
CA THR A 146 11.08 -2.43 -8.97
C THR A 146 10.80 -1.08 -9.60
N ASP A 147 9.72 -0.96 -10.37
CA ASP A 147 9.32 0.30 -11.02
C ASP A 147 9.05 1.40 -9.99
N PHE A 148 8.33 1.06 -8.92
CA PHE A 148 8.03 1.98 -7.82
C PHE A 148 9.31 2.51 -7.17
N LEU A 149 10.23 1.64 -6.76
CA LEU A 149 11.45 2.04 -6.08
C LEU A 149 12.38 2.85 -7.00
N VAL A 150 12.42 2.53 -8.29
CA VAL A 150 13.21 3.27 -9.30
C VAL A 150 12.64 4.69 -9.52
N LEU A 151 11.32 4.82 -9.63
CA LEU A 151 10.67 6.09 -9.94
C LEU A 151 10.50 7.01 -8.73
N THR A 152 10.52 6.46 -7.51
CA THR A 152 10.21 7.24 -6.29
C THR A 152 11.36 7.36 -5.30
N LEU A 153 12.28 6.38 -5.23
CA LEU A 153 13.38 6.40 -4.28
C LEU A 153 14.73 6.69 -4.96
N LYS A 154 15.65 7.32 -4.21
CA LYS A 154 16.96 7.73 -4.72
C LYS A 154 17.79 6.55 -5.26
N PRO A 155 18.75 6.81 -6.18
CA PRO A 155 19.57 5.78 -6.82
C PRO A 155 20.41 4.89 -5.87
N SER A 156 20.57 5.25 -4.59
CA SER A 156 21.20 4.39 -3.58
C SER A 156 20.41 3.10 -3.28
N VAL A 157 19.09 3.07 -3.58
CA VAL A 157 18.24 1.86 -3.50
C VAL A 157 18.35 1.02 -4.79
N LEU A 158 18.74 1.66 -5.90
CA LEU A 158 18.78 1.10 -7.27
C LEU A 158 19.85 0.01 -7.46
N LEU A 159 21.00 0.12 -6.77
CA LEU A 159 22.15 -0.75 -7.04
C LEU A 159 21.90 -2.23 -6.71
N PHE A 160 20.86 -2.54 -5.92
CA PHE A 160 20.60 -3.90 -5.42
C PHE A 160 19.36 -4.59 -5.98
N VAL A 161 18.43 -3.88 -6.65
CA VAL A 161 17.26 -4.53 -7.27
C VAL A 161 17.63 -5.15 -8.62
N LEU A 162 18.55 -4.54 -9.36
CA LEU A 162 19.06 -5.06 -10.64
C LEU A 162 20.01 -6.27 -10.50
N LEU A 163 20.39 -6.67 -9.28
CA LEU A 163 21.36 -7.76 -9.06
C LEU A 163 20.71 -9.14 -8.83
N VAL A 164 19.38 -9.24 -8.90
CA VAL A 164 18.64 -10.50 -8.71
C VAL A 164 17.85 -10.84 -9.97
N ASP A 165 18.53 -10.96 -11.12
CA ASP A 165 18.32 -12.09 -12.05
C ASP A 165 19.47 -12.24 -13.07
N PRO A 166 20.54 -12.99 -12.76
CA PRO A 166 21.59 -13.30 -13.74
C PRO A 166 21.17 -14.34 -14.80
N LYS A 167 19.90 -14.80 -14.84
CA LYS A 167 19.44 -15.80 -15.81
C LYS A 167 18.83 -15.25 -17.11
N LEU A 168 18.86 -13.93 -17.32
CA LEU A 168 18.42 -13.29 -18.56
C LEU A 168 19.57 -12.78 -19.44
N LEU A 169 20.81 -13.18 -19.15
CA LEU A 169 22.00 -12.87 -19.95
C LEU A 169 22.77 -14.13 -20.40
N MET A 170 22.03 -15.18 -20.79
CA MET A 170 22.51 -16.34 -21.55
C MET A 170 21.43 -16.74 -22.56
#